data_AF-A0A6J5YUN7-F1
#
_entry.id   AF-A0A6J5YUN7-F1
#
_cell.length_a   1.000
_cell.length_b   1.000
_cell.length_c   1.000
_cell.angle_alpha   90.00
_cell.angle_beta   90.00
_cell.angle_gamma   90.00
#
_symmetry.space_group_name_H-M   'P 1'
#
loop_
_entity.id
_entity.type
_entity.pdbx_description
1 polymer ?
#
loop_
_entity_poly.entity_id
_entity_poly.type
_entity_poly.pdbx_seq_one_letter_code
_entity_poly.pdbx_strand_id
1 'polypeptide(L)' 'MSDFAPVLFSITVILVLVFLISRRFNISSRYERKPKVHTPWSALDNGIDPSKDGGEK' A
#
# COMPACT_ATOMS: atom_id res chain seq x y z
N MET A 1 36.03 -9.26 -21.86
CA MET A 1 35.39 -9.38 -20.53
C MET A 1 35.26 -8.03 -19.80
N SER A 2 35.97 -6.98 -20.23
CA SER A 2 35.86 -5.61 -19.68
C SER A 2 34.56 -4.88 -20.02
N ASP A 3 33.90 -5.27 -21.12
CA ASP A 3 32.73 -4.56 -21.64
C ASP A 3 31.43 -4.86 -20.89
N PHE A 4 31.46 -5.83 -19.97
CA PHE A 4 30.31 -6.17 -19.12
C PHE A 4 30.17 -5.22 -17.93
N ALA A 5 31.25 -4.59 -17.48
CA ALA A 5 31.21 -3.63 -16.38
C ALA A 5 30.28 -2.43 -16.64
N PRO A 6 30.37 -1.73 -17.80
CA PRO A 6 29.45 -0.62 -18.09
C PRO A 6 28.00 -1.10 -18.29
N VAL A 7 27.80 -2.32 -18.79
CA VAL A 7 26.47 -2.90 -18.98
C VAL A 7 25.82 -3.23 -17.64
N LEU A 8 26.56 -3.84 -16.71
CA LEU A 8 26.04 -4.12 -15.36
C LEU A 8 25.77 -2.83 -14.58
N PHE A 9 26.62 -1.82 -14.75
CA PHE A 9 26.41 -0.52 -14.13
C PHE A 9 25.13 0.16 -14.62
N SER A 10 24.89 0.18 -15.94
CA SER A 10 23.69 0.81 -16.50
C SER A 10 22.41 0.11 -16.06
N ILE A 11 22.40 -1.23 -16.04
CA ILE A 11 21.26 -2.02 -15.53
C ILE A 11 20.97 -1.66 -14.07
N THR A 12 22.01 -1.60 -13.24
CA THR A 12 21.87 -1.28 -11.82
C THR A 12 21.26 0.11 -11.62
N VAL A 13 21.73 1.12 -12.36
CA VAL A 13 21.22 2.49 -12.30
C VAL A 13 19.74 2.55 -12.71
N ILE A 14 19.36 1.86 -13.79
CA ILE A 14 17.97 1.83 -14.27
C ILE A 14 17.06 1.17 -13.22
N LEU A 15 17.46 0.03 -12.66
CA LEU A 15 16.67 -0.66 -11.64
C LEU A 15 16.48 0.19 -10.38
N VAL A 16 17.54 0.88 -9.92
CA VAL A 16 17.45 1.81 -8.79
C VAL A 16 16.49 2.95 -9.10
N LEU A 17 16.59 3.55 -10.30
CA LEU A 17 15.71 4.64 -10.70
C LEU A 17 14.24 4.19 -10.73
N VAL A 18 13.95 3.05 -11.36
CA VAL A 18 12.60 2.48 -11.41
C VAL A 18 12.08 2.20 -10.00
N PHE A 19 12.89 1.59 -9.13
CA PHE A 19 12.48 1.31 -7.76
C PHE A 19 12.13 2.58 -6.96
N LEU A 20 12.95 3.63 -7.08
CA LEU A 20 12.69 4.91 -6.42
C LEU A 20 11.40 5.57 -6.93
N ILE A 21 11.17 5.54 -8.24
CA ILE A 21 9.95 6.03 -8.88
C ILE A 21 8.76 5.21 -8.38
N SER A 22 8.80 3.88 -8.46
CA SER A 22 7.71 3.01 -8.01
C SER A 22 7.37 3.22 -6.53
N ARG A 23 8.37 3.48 -5.66
CA ARG A 23 8.13 3.79 -4.25
C ARG A 23 7.48 5.16 -4.05
N ARG A 24 7.80 6.15 -4.89
CA ARG A 24 7.25 7.51 -4.80
C ARG A 24 5.85 7.62 -5.40
N PHE A 25 5.60 6.91 -6.50
CA PHE A 25 4.30 6.82 -7.16
C PHE A 25 3.48 5.66 -6.59
N ASN A 26 3.25 5.69 -5.28
CA ASN A 26 2.21 4.89 -4.68
C ASN A 26 0.89 5.30 -5.34
N ILE A 27 0.12 4.36 -5.89
CA ILE A 27 -1.04 4.60 -6.79
C ILE A 27 -2.19 5.19 -5.97
N SER A 28 -2.02 6.44 -5.52
CA SER A 28 -2.90 7.23 -4.66
C SER A 28 -3.38 6.55 -3.37
N SER A 29 -3.46 7.32 -2.28
CA SER A 29 -4.16 6.92 -1.04
C SER A 29 -5.65 6.59 -1.24
N ARG A 30 -6.16 6.79 -2.47
CA ARG A 30 -7.50 6.41 -2.91
C ARG A 30 -7.65 4.90 -3.13
N TYR A 31 -6.57 4.21 -3.49
CA TYR A 31 -6.53 2.75 -3.65
C TYR A 31 -5.79 2.03 -2.51
N GLU A 32 -5.19 2.78 -1.58
CA GLU A 32 -4.80 2.19 -0.31
C GLU A 32 -6.04 1.55 0.30
N ARG A 33 -5.97 0.22 0.50
CA ARG A 33 -6.99 -0.50 1.25
C ARG A 33 -6.94 0.01 2.68
N LYS A 34 -7.66 1.09 2.95
CA LYS A 34 -7.93 1.50 4.33
C LYS A 34 -8.61 0.30 4.99
N PRO A 35 -8.19 -0.11 6.20
CA PRO A 35 -8.97 -1.08 6.95
C PRO A 35 -10.40 -0.52 6.99
N LYS A 36 -11.36 -1.25 6.43
CA LYS A 36 -12.76 -0.83 6.48
C LYS A 36 -13.09 -0.83 7.97
N VAL A 37 -13.14 0.36 8.57
CA VAL A 37 -13.75 0.53 9.89
C VAL A 37 -15.14 -0.04 9.74
N HIS A 38 -15.51 -1.00 10.59
CA HIS A 38 -16.84 -1.58 10.54
C HIS A 38 -17.84 -0.43 10.64
N THR A 39 -18.59 -0.20 9.57
CA THR A 39 -19.77 0.64 9.67
C THR A 39 -20.75 -0.08 10.59
N PRO A 40 -21.60 0.64 11.34
CA PRO A 40 -22.60 0.03 12.20
C PRO A 40 -23.47 -1.03 11.49
N TRP A 41 -23.68 -0.85 10.18
CA TRP A 41 -24.38 -1.81 9.33
C TRP A 41 -23.55 -3.05 8.99
N SER A 42 -22.25 -2.91 8.70
CA SER A 42 -21.36 -4.05 8.44
C SER A 42 -20.93 -4.81 9.70
N ALA A 43 -21.10 -4.20 10.89
CA ALA A 43 -20.82 -4.83 12.17
C ALA A 43 -21.81 -5.99 12.44
N LEU A 44 -23.08 -5.81 12.05
CA LEU A 44 -24.14 -6.79 12.25
C LEU A 44 -23.89 -8.09 11.46
N ASP A 45 -23.37 -7.99 10.25
CA ASP A 45 -22.97 -9.15 9.44
C ASP A 45 -21.81 -9.95 10.08
N ASN A 46 -21.01 -9.29 10.92
CA ASN A 46 -19.91 -9.91 11.67
C ASN A 46 -20.32 -10.33 13.08
N GLY A 47 -21.61 -10.23 13.44
CA GLY A 47 -22.11 -10.54 14.78
C GLY A 47 -21.68 -9.55 15.86
N ILE A 48 -21.15 -8.38 15.46
CA ILE A 48 -20.81 -7.28 16.36
C ILE A 48 -22.10 -6.47 16.58
N ASP A 49 -22.55 -6.43 17.82
CA ASP A 49 -23.75 -5.69 18.21
C ASP A 49 -23.49 -4.17 18.17
N PRO A 50 -24.13 -3.42 17.26
CA PRO A 50 -23.89 -1.98 17.10
C PRO A 50 -24.35 -1.16 18.30
N SER A 51 -25.10 -1.74 19.25
CA SER A 51 -25.50 -1.08 20.49
C SER A 51 -24.40 -1.04 21.56
N LYS A 52 -23.32 -1.81 21.41
CA LYS A 52 -22.19 -1.82 22.35
C LYS A 52 -21.15 -0.73 22.07
N ASP A 53 -21.00 -0.29 20.82
CA ASP A 53 -20.00 0.71 20.42
C ASP A 53 -20.54 2.16 20.44
N GLY A 54 -21.81 2.35 20.81
CA GLY A 54 -22.49 3.66 20.90
C GLY A 54 -22.35 4.37 22.25
N GLY A 55 -21.27 4.12 23.00
CA GLY A 55 -21.19 4.53 24.39
C GLY A 55 -19.79 4.76 24.93
N GLU A 56 -18.93 5.53 24.24
CA GLU A 56 -17.97 6.43 24.90
C GLU A 56 -17.32 7.40 23.89
N LYS A 57 -17.71 8.68 24.03
CA LYS A 57 -17.02 9.94 23.68
C LYS A 57 -16.36 10.11 22.31
#